data_AF-A0A737E1H8-F1
#
_entry.id   AF-A0A737E1H8-F1
#
_cell.length_a   1.000
_cell.length_b   1.000
_cell.length_c   1.000
_cell.angle_alpha   90.00
_cell.angle_beta   90.00
_cell.angle_gamma   90.00
#
_symmetry.space_group_name_H-M   'P 1'
#
loop_
_entity.id
_entity.type
_entity.pdbx_description
1 polymer ?
#
loop_
_entity_poly.entity_id
_entity_poly.type
_entity_poly.pdbx_seq_one_letter_code
_entity_poly.pdbx_strand_id
1 'polypeptide(L)'
;MAVERISPEEWQRIAPALRTCSQVTIDMAYAVLVDGRKQVDVAKEFDRSKQTVNAAIRRVTAIFNEVIPENEQLEFVQVWLPPELAKQVKEMAKPYQNKN
;
A
#
# COMPACT_ATOMS: atom_id res chain seq x y z
N MET A 1 -4.26 -18.02 4.90
CA MET A 1 -3.28 -16.92 4.98
C MET A 1 -3.71 -16.05 6.14
N ALA A 2 -2.85 -15.85 7.13
CA ALA A 2 -3.10 -14.83 8.14
C ALA A 2 -3.06 -13.48 7.44
N VAL A 3 -4.06 -12.64 7.71
CA VAL A 3 -4.12 -11.29 7.15
C VAL A 3 -3.55 -10.36 8.20
N GLU A 4 -2.40 -9.76 7.90
CA GLU A 4 -1.84 -8.70 8.74
C GLU A 4 -2.69 -7.44 8.61
N ARG A 5 -2.95 -6.79 9.75
CA ARG A 5 -3.77 -5.58 9.81
C ARG A 5 -2.89 -4.36 9.63
N ILE A 6 -3.40 -3.39 8.88
CA ILE A 6 -2.74 -2.10 8.65
C ILE A 6 -3.59 -1.06 9.36
N SER A 7 -2.96 -0.21 10.17
CA SER A 7 -3.67 0.91 10.80
C SER A 7 -4.10 1.96 9.78
N PRO A 8 -5.14 2.77 10.06
CA PRO A 8 -5.53 3.87 9.17
C PRO A 8 -4.38 4.85 8.87
N GLU A 9 -3.52 5.11 9.85
CA GLU A 9 -2.36 6.00 9.74
C GLU A 9 -1.31 5.42 8.79
N GLU A 10 -0.97 4.14 8.95
CA GLU A 10 -0.09 3.42 8.04
C GLU A 10 -0.65 3.36 6.62
N TRP A 11 -1.97 3.18 6.49
CA TRP A 11 -2.64 3.20 5.19
C TRP A 11 -2.49 4.55 4.49
N GLN A 12 -2.65 5.66 5.23
CA GLN A 12 -2.47 6.99 4.66
C GLN A 12 -1.03 7.21 4.15
N ARG A 13 -0.03 6.70 4.85
CA ARG A 13 1.38 6.79 4.42
C ARG A 13 1.64 6.07 3.10
N ILE A 14 0.99 4.94 2.86
CA ILE A 14 1.16 4.17 1.60
C ILE A 14 0.20 4.60 0.49
N ALA A 15 -0.84 5.40 0.79
CA ALA A 15 -1.86 5.81 -0.16
C ALA A 15 -1.30 6.40 -1.48
N PRO A 16 -0.20 7.17 -1.50
CA PRO A 16 0.41 7.61 -2.77
C PRO A 16 0.88 6.43 -3.64
N ALA A 17 1.50 5.39 -3.06
CA ALA A 17 1.97 4.22 -3.80
C ALA A 17 0.80 3.35 -4.33
N LEU A 18 -0.33 3.36 -3.61
CA LEU A 18 -1.54 2.64 -3.99
C LEU A 18 -2.19 3.19 -5.27
N ARG A 19 -1.86 4.41 -5.72
CA ARG A 19 -2.36 5.00 -6.98
C ARG A 19 -2.06 4.15 -8.23
N THR A 20 -1.13 3.19 -8.13
CA THR A 20 -0.83 2.22 -9.18
C THR A 20 -1.85 1.08 -9.28
N CYS A 21 -2.72 0.92 -8.29
CA CYS A 21 -3.78 -0.08 -8.25
C CYS A 21 -5.11 0.51 -8.74
N SER A 22 -6.03 -0.34 -9.19
CA SER A 22 -7.40 0.09 -9.49
C SER A 22 -8.16 0.43 -8.21
N GLN A 23 -9.09 1.38 -8.26
CA GLN A 23 -9.87 1.79 -7.08
C GLN A 23 -10.57 0.61 -6.40
N VAL A 24 -11.17 -0.31 -7.19
CA VAL A 24 -11.80 -1.52 -6.65
C VAL A 24 -10.82 -2.42 -5.88
N THR A 25 -9.55 -2.46 -6.28
CA THR A 25 -8.50 -3.20 -5.57
C THR A 25 -8.17 -2.54 -4.24
N ILE A 26 -8.06 -1.20 -4.25
CA ILE A 26 -7.80 -0.38 -3.06
C ILE A 26 -8.95 -0.55 -2.06
N ASP A 27 -10.21 -0.46 -2.52
CA ASP A 27 -11.39 -0.55 -1.65
C ASP A 27 -11.54 -1.93 -1.02
N MET A 28 -11.39 -3.02 -1.80
CA MET A 28 -11.43 -4.39 -1.27
C MET A 28 -10.32 -4.63 -0.24
N ALA A 29 -9.11 -4.12 -0.50
CA ALA A 29 -7.98 -4.27 0.41
C ALA A 29 -8.18 -3.43 1.68
N TYR A 30 -8.69 -2.20 1.57
CA TYR A 30 -8.99 -1.34 2.73
C TYR A 30 -10.02 -2.01 3.65
N ALA A 31 -11.12 -2.49 3.09
CA ALA A 31 -12.17 -3.17 3.82
C ALA A 31 -11.65 -4.37 4.64
N VAL A 32 -10.62 -5.07 4.15
CA VAL A 32 -10.07 -6.24 4.83
C VAL A 32 -8.90 -5.89 5.76
N LEU A 33 -7.92 -5.11 5.28
CA LEU A 33 -6.67 -4.80 5.98
C LEU A 33 -6.85 -3.73 7.05
N VAL A 34 -7.69 -2.73 6.79
CA VAL A 34 -7.93 -1.59 7.68
C VAL A 34 -9.22 -1.76 8.48
N ASP A 35 -10.36 -1.99 7.82
CA ASP A 35 -11.64 -2.14 8.52
C ASP A 35 -11.80 -3.51 9.20
N GLY A 36 -11.07 -4.52 8.73
CA GLY A 36 -11.10 -5.85 9.33
C GLY A 36 -12.28 -6.72 8.96
N ARG A 37 -12.94 -6.36 7.87
CA ARG A 37 -14.09 -7.08 7.36
C ARG A 37 -13.62 -8.42 6.79
N LYS A 38 -14.47 -9.44 6.92
CA LYS A 38 -14.13 -10.78 6.44
C LYS A 38 -14.10 -10.78 4.92
N GLN A 39 -13.07 -11.39 4.34
CA GLN A 39 -12.90 -11.52 2.88
C GLN A 39 -14.14 -12.08 2.16
N VAL A 40 -14.88 -12.98 2.81
CA VAL A 40 -16.09 -13.58 2.25
C VAL A 40 -17.25 -12.60 2.14
N ASP A 41 -17.34 -11.63 3.05
CA ASP A 41 -18.38 -10.62 3.05
C ASP A 41 -18.03 -9.52 2.05
N VAL A 42 -16.75 -9.13 1.99
CA VAL A 42 -16.22 -8.21 0.97
C VAL A 42 -16.37 -8.80 -0.44
N ALA A 43 -16.08 -10.09 -0.63
CA ALA A 43 -16.28 -10.74 -1.92
C ALA A 43 -17.74 -10.63 -2.42
N LYS A 44 -18.72 -10.82 -1.52
CA LYS A 44 -20.14 -10.70 -1.84
C LYS A 44 -20.54 -9.26 -2.18
N GLU A 45 -20.10 -8.30 -1.38
CA GLU A 45 -20.43 -6.88 -1.57
C GLU A 45 -19.91 -6.35 -2.91
N PHE A 46 -18.68 -6.71 -3.28
CA PHE A 46 -18.05 -6.24 -4.51
C PHE A 46 -18.42 -7.08 -5.74
N ASP A 47 -19.28 -8.10 -5.58
CA ASP A 47 -19.60 -9.10 -6.62
C ASP A 47 -18.33 -9.68 -7.26
N ARG A 48 -17.41 -10.17 -6.41
CA ARG A 48 -16.12 -10.74 -6.81
C ARG A 48 -15.89 -12.09 -6.16
N SER A 49 -15.00 -12.86 -6.78
CA SER A 49 -14.56 -14.12 -6.19
C SER A 49 -13.67 -13.86 -4.97
N LYS A 50 -13.64 -14.81 -4.04
CA LYS A 50 -12.69 -14.80 -2.91
C LYS A 50 -11.23 -14.78 -3.40
N GLN A 51 -10.93 -15.35 -4.57
CA GLN A 51 -9.59 -15.30 -5.17
C GLN A 51 -9.21 -13.88 -5.57
N THR A 52 -10.14 -13.12 -6.15
CA THR A 52 -9.94 -11.71 -6.52
C THR A 52 -9.66 -10.85 -5.30
N VAL A 53 -10.43 -11.02 -4.22
CA VAL A 53 -10.19 -10.31 -2.95
C VAL A 53 -8.80 -10.66 -2.38
N ASN A 54 -8.40 -11.93 -2.41
CA ASN A 54 -7.07 -12.34 -1.97
C ASN A 54 -5.94 -11.77 -2.84
N ALA A 55 -6.15 -11.64 -4.16
CA ALA A 55 -5.17 -11.02 -5.04
C ALA A 55 -5.02 -9.53 -4.74
N ALA A 56 -6.13 -8.83 -4.45
CA ALA A 56 -6.12 -7.43 -4.03
C ALA A 56 -5.34 -7.23 -2.73
N ILE A 57 -5.64 -8.05 -1.72
CA ILE A 57 -4.92 -8.05 -0.44
C ILE A 57 -3.42 -8.26 -0.66
N ARG A 58 -3.03 -9.32 -1.38
CA ARG A 58 -1.61 -9.61 -1.64
C ARG A 58 -0.90 -8.46 -2.34
N ARG A 59 -1.55 -7.82 -3.32
CA ARG A 59 -0.97 -6.70 -4.05
C ARG A 59 -0.70 -5.51 -3.13
N VAL A 60 -1.67 -5.18 -2.27
CA VAL A 60 -1.54 -4.06 -1.33
C VAL A 60 -0.54 -4.37 -0.22
N THR A 61 -0.52 -5.59 0.32
CA THR A 61 0.50 -6.02 1.30
C THR A 61 1.90 -5.96 0.71
N ALA A 62 2.09 -6.33 -0.57
CA ALA A 62 3.39 -6.19 -1.23
C ALA A 62 3.84 -4.72 -1.31
N ILE A 63 2.93 -3.81 -1.69
CA ILE A 63 3.22 -2.36 -1.70
C ILE A 63 3.53 -1.87 -0.28
N PHE A 64 2.76 -2.30 0.71
CA PHE A 64 2.99 -1.92 2.11
C PHE A 64 4.41 -2.30 2.55
N ASN A 65 4.82 -3.54 2.29
CA ASN A 65 6.15 -4.04 2.65
C ASN A 65 7.29 -3.37 1.85
N GLU A 66 7.03 -2.94 0.60
CA GLU A 66 8.00 -2.19 -0.20
C GLU A 66 8.17 -0.74 0.28
N VAL A 67 7.09 -0.14 0.79
CA VAL A 67 6.99 1.31 1.00
C VAL A 67 7.20 1.71 2.45
N ILE A 68 6.82 0.86 3.41
CA ILE A 68 7.03 1.11 4.84
C ILE A 68 8.37 0.48 5.22
N PRO A 69 9.45 1.26 5.34
CA PRO A 69 10.68 0.75 5.90
C PRO A 69 10.46 0.36 7.36
N GLU A 70 11.19 -0.64 7.85
CA GLU A 70 11.20 -1.05 9.28
C GLU A 70 11.53 0.11 10.25
N ASN A 71 12.04 1.23 9.72
CA ASN A 71 12.36 2.42 10.51
C ASN A 71 11.24 3.47 10.35
N GLU A 72 10.48 3.67 11.43
CA GLU A 72 9.21 4.44 11.48
C GLU A 72 9.30 5.91 11.03
N GLN A 73 10.50 6.49 10.86
CA GLN A 73 10.73 7.92 10.62
C GLN A 73 10.72 8.36 9.13
N LEU A 74 10.38 7.49 8.18
CA LEU A 74 10.44 7.82 6.75
C LEU A 74 9.04 7.97 6.12
N GLU A 75 8.83 9.02 5.32
CA GLU A 75 7.58 9.26 4.60
C GLU A 75 7.72 8.97 3.10
N PHE A 76 6.78 8.21 2.54
CA PHE A 76 6.75 7.94 1.10
C PHE A 76 6.04 9.05 0.35
N VAL A 77 6.75 9.66 -0.61
CA VAL A 77 6.23 10.78 -1.39
C VAL A 77 6.21 10.45 -2.89
N GLN A 78 5.05 10.65 -3.52
CA GLN A 78 4.89 10.54 -4.98
C GLN A 78 4.34 11.87 -5.54
N VAL A 79 5.26 12.73 -5.98
CA VAL A 79 4.97 14.11 -6.42
C VAL A 79 5.82 14.51 -7.64
N TRP A 80 5.37 15.53 -8.36
CA TRP A 80 6.13 16.18 -9.42
C TRP A 80 7.03 17.28 -8.85
N LEU A 81 8.30 17.30 -9.25
CA LEU A 81 9.29 18.27 -8.81
C LEU A 81 10.10 18.79 -10.01
N PRO A 82 10.60 20.04 -9.97
CA PRO A 82 11.63 20.50 -10.88
C PRO A 82 12.82 19.53 -10.90
N PRO A 83 13.48 19.33 -12.07
CA PRO A 83 14.54 18.31 -12.21
C PRO A 83 15.66 18.39 -11.16
N GLU A 84 16.10 19.60 -10.80
CA GLU A 84 17.16 19.81 -9.81
C GLU A 84 16.74 19.31 -8.41
N LEU A 85 15.50 19.58 -8.00
CA LEU A 85 14.96 19.11 -6.72
C LEU A 85 14.71 17.60 -6.74
N ALA A 86 14.24 17.06 -7.88
CA ALA A 86 14.08 15.62 -8.05
C ALA A 86 15.42 14.87 -7.90
N LYS A 87 16.52 15.45 -8.39
CA LYS A 87 17.87 14.89 -8.23
C LYS A 87 18.29 14.88 -6.75
N GLN A 88 18.08 15.98 -6.03
CA GLN A 88 18.39 16.05 -4.60
C GLN A 88 17.61 14.99 -3.80
N VAL A 89 16.30 14.85 -4.05
CA VAL A 89 15.46 13.84 -3.38
C VAL A 89 15.94 12.42 -3.68
N LYS A 90 16.31 12.13 -4.93
CA LYS A 90 16.87 10.82 -5.31
C LYS A 90 18.18 10.52 -4.58
N GLU A 91 19.07 11.50 -4.42
CA GLU A 91 20.31 11.34 -3.66
C GLU A 91 20.03 11.07 -2.17
N MET A 92 19.11 11.83 -1.56
CA MET A 92 18.69 11.62 -0.16
C MET A 92 18.07 10.24 0.07
N ALA A 93 17.39 9.68 -0.93
CA ALA A 93 16.75 8.36 -0.82
C ALA A 93 17.72 7.17 -0.92
N LYS A 94 18.92 7.33 -1.49
CA LYS A 94 19.87 6.23 -1.75
C LYS A 94 20.17 5.33 -0.53
N PRO A 95 20.40 5.85 0.69
CA PRO A 95 20.68 5.02 1.86
C PRO A 95 19.52 4.10 2.26
N TYR A 96 18.31 4.38 1.77
CA TYR A 96 17.08 3.70 2.15
C TYR A 96 16.56 2.76 1.05
N GLN A 97 17.14 2.79 -0.16
CA GLN A 97 16.75 1.94 -1.29
C GLN A 97 17.31 0.50 -1.20
N ASN A 98 18.31 0.26 -0.35
CA ASN A 98 19.06 -1.01 -0.25
C ASN A 98 18.83 -1.74 1.09
N LYS A 99 17.57 -2.03 1.43
CA LYS A 99 17.26 -3.04 2.45
C LYS A 99 16.35 -4.10 1.85
N ASN A 100 16.94 -4.99 1.07
CA ASN A 100 16.43 -6.32 0.75
C ASN A 100 17.48 -7.34 1.19
#